data_AF-A0A0F9C0W5-F1
#
_entry.id   AF-A0A0F9C0W5-F1
#
_cell.length_a   1.000
_cell.length_b   1.000
_cell.length_c   1.000
_cell.angle_alpha   90.00
_cell.angle_beta   90.00
_cell.angle_gamma   90.00
#
_symmetry.space_group_name_H-M   'P 1'
#
loop_
_entity.id
_entity.type
_entity.pdbx_description
1 polymer ?
#
loop_
_entity_poly.entity_id
_entity_poly.type
_entity_poly.pdbx_seq_one_letter_code
_entity_poly.pdbx_strand_id
1 'polypeptide(L)'
;MSNQKVKKTNFRKKISLSIAEAIDKKYKKPSYIYYGDKTKIPVVSDVISTGAPNVDLIAARASNGRWGLPCGRIVYAYGKEKCGKTSFLMSIVKEIQRLKGIAFFIESEHALDTEYAEDLGLDM
;
A
#
# COMPACT_ATOMS: atom_id res chain seq x y z
N MET A 1 -5.10 -4.20 -42.89
CA MET A 1 -4.13 -3.55 -41.97
C MET A 1 -4.25 -3.95 -40.49
N SER A 2 -5.31 -4.64 -40.05
CA SER A 2 -5.52 -5.08 -38.65
C SER A 2 -4.63 -6.27 -38.21
N ASN A 3 -4.41 -7.26 -39.06
CA ASN A 3 -3.69 -8.49 -38.71
C ASN A 3 -2.18 -8.32 -38.43
N GLN A 4 -1.51 -7.37 -39.08
CA GLN A 4 -0.09 -7.09 -38.83
C GLN A 4 0.13 -6.38 -37.48
N LYS A 5 -0.78 -5.49 -37.07
CA LYS A 5 -0.74 -4.84 -35.75
C LYS A 5 -0.88 -5.87 -34.63
N VAL A 6 -1.86 -6.78 -34.73
CA VAL A 6 -2.09 -7.84 -33.73
C VAL A 6 -0.88 -8.79 -33.60
N LYS A 7 -0.28 -9.22 -34.73
CA LYS A 7 0.96 -10.04 -34.71
C LYS A 7 2.13 -9.31 -34.04
N LYS A 8 2.32 -8.02 -34.31
CA LYS A 8 3.40 -7.21 -33.74
C LYS A 8 3.24 -7.00 -32.23
N THR A 9 2.00 -6.85 -31.74
CA THR A 9 1.68 -6.75 -30.32
C THR A 9 1.98 -8.05 -29.56
N ASN A 10 1.63 -9.20 -30.13
CA ASN A 10 1.92 -10.51 -29.53
C ASN A 10 3.43 -10.82 -29.46
N PHE A 11 4.20 -10.38 -30.46
CA PHE A 11 5.66 -10.54 -30.46
C PHE A 11 6.35 -9.71 -29.37
N ARG A 12 5.95 -8.43 -29.20
CA ARG A 12 6.47 -7.58 -28.13
C ARG A 12 6.15 -8.15 -26.74
N LYS A 13 4.92 -8.63 -26.53
CA LYS A 13 4.52 -9.28 -25.27
C LYS A 13 5.39 -10.50 -24.95
N LYS A 14 5.71 -11.34 -25.95
CA LYS A 14 6.62 -12.49 -25.78
C LYS A 14 8.03 -12.09 -25.35
N ILE A 15 8.62 -11.07 -26.00
CA ILE A 15 9.97 -10.58 -25.64
C ILE A 15 9.98 -10.02 -24.22
N SER A 16 8.97 -9.23 -23.85
CA SER A 16 8.88 -8.67 -22.51
C SER A 16 8.74 -9.75 -21.44
N LEU A 17 7.97 -10.80 -21.70
CA LEU A 17 7.85 -11.96 -20.80
C LEU A 17 9.19 -12.69 -20.63
N SER A 18 9.91 -12.95 -21.72
CA SER A 18 11.20 -13.66 -21.64
C SER A 18 12.27 -12.87 -20.89
N ILE A 19 12.30 -11.54 -21.06
CA ILE A 19 13.20 -10.66 -20.29
C ILE A 19 12.86 -10.73 -18.80
N ALA A 20 11.57 -10.66 -18.48
CA ALA A 20 11.08 -10.70 -17.11
C ALA A 20 11.43 -12.04 -16.43
N GLU A 21 11.23 -13.17 -17.11
CA GLU A 21 11.62 -14.51 -16.63
C GLU A 21 13.13 -14.63 -16.39
N ALA A 22 13.96 -14.04 -17.26
CA ALA A 22 15.41 -14.03 -17.09
C ALA A 22 15.84 -13.24 -15.84
N ILE A 23 15.15 -12.13 -15.55
CA ILE A 23 15.37 -11.33 -14.34
C ILE A 23 14.98 -12.12 -13.09
N ASP A 24 13.79 -12.75 -13.07
CA ASP A 24 13.34 -13.57 -11.94
C ASP A 24 14.31 -14.73 -11.66
N LYS A 25 14.79 -15.41 -12.70
CA LYS A 25 15.78 -16.49 -12.56
C LYS A 25 17.11 -16.00 -11.98
N LYS A 26 17.56 -14.81 -12.38
CA LYS A 26 18.80 -14.20 -11.88
C LYS A 26 18.69 -13.79 -10.42
N TYR A 27 17.58 -13.16 -10.03
CA TYR A 27 17.43 -12.58 -8.69
C TYR A 27 16.67 -13.49 -7.70
N LYS A 28 16.22 -14.68 -8.13
CA LYS A 28 15.52 -15.70 -7.33
C LYS A 28 14.32 -15.14 -6.54
N LYS A 29 13.75 -14.03 -7.00
CA LYS A 29 12.59 -13.35 -6.41
C LYS A 29 11.64 -12.96 -7.55
N PRO A 30 10.32 -13.13 -7.41
CA PRO A 30 9.36 -12.59 -8.34
C PRO A 30 9.45 -11.05 -8.29
N SER A 31 10.09 -10.48 -9.29
CA SER A 31 10.47 -9.06 -9.36
C SER A 31 9.58 -8.25 -10.29
N TYR A 32 8.73 -8.93 -11.07
CA TYR A 32 7.82 -8.29 -12.01
C TYR A 32 6.38 -8.76 -11.83
N ILE A 33 5.46 -7.82 -11.98
CA ILE A 33 4.03 -8.06 -12.08
C ILE A 33 3.56 -7.26 -13.30
N TYR A 34 2.84 -7.89 -14.21
CA TYR A 34 2.19 -7.16 -15.28
C TYR A 34 1.02 -6.37 -14.70
N TYR A 35 0.88 -5.10 -15.10
CA TYR A 35 -0.32 -4.34 -14.76
C TYR A 35 -1.56 -5.08 -15.30
N GLY A 36 -2.43 -5.53 -14.40
CA GLY A 36 -3.60 -6.37 -14.69
C GLY A 36 -3.43 -7.88 -14.48
N ASP A 37 -2.21 -8.36 -14.21
CA ASP A 37 -1.96 -9.75 -13.84
C ASP A 37 -2.19 -9.96 -12.34
N LYS A 38 -3.25 -10.72 -12.01
CA LYS A 38 -3.66 -11.00 -10.63
C LYS A 38 -2.96 -12.21 -10.02
N THR A 39 -2.15 -12.94 -10.80
CA THR A 39 -1.61 -14.25 -10.38
C THR A 39 -0.34 -14.15 -9.53
N LYS A 40 0.35 -13.02 -9.56
CA LYS A 40 1.63 -12.79 -8.85
C LYS A 40 1.57 -11.71 -7.77
N ILE A 41 0.40 -11.38 -7.21
CA ILE A 41 0.34 -10.40 -6.13
C ILE A 41 0.85 -11.08 -4.85
N PRO A 42 1.95 -10.60 -4.22
CA PRO A 42 2.45 -11.18 -2.98
C PRO A 42 1.33 -11.21 -1.96
N VAL A 43 1.17 -12.34 -1.26
CA VAL A 43 0.15 -12.47 -0.22
C VAL A 43 0.47 -11.45 0.87
N VAL A 44 -0.42 -10.48 1.04
CA VAL A 44 -0.42 -9.62 2.23
C VAL A 44 -0.92 -10.49 3.38
N SER A 45 -0.02 -10.81 4.32
CA SER A 45 -0.34 -11.65 5.47
C SER A 45 -1.22 -10.92 6.47
N ASP A 46 -0.95 -9.63 6.69
CA ASP A 46 -1.53 -8.82 7.77
C ASP A 46 -1.88 -7.40 7.29
N VAL A 47 -2.91 -6.83 7.89
CA VAL A 47 -3.38 -5.46 7.64
C VAL A 47 -3.64 -4.72 8.95
N ILE A 48 -3.52 -3.40 8.91
CA ILE A 48 -3.89 -2.48 9.99
C ILE A 48 -5.06 -1.61 9.52
N SER A 49 -6.13 -1.52 10.30
CA SER A 49 -7.24 -0.63 9.99
C SER A 49 -6.80 0.83 10.05
N THR A 50 -7.38 1.69 9.21
CA THR A 50 -7.17 3.13 9.29
C THR A 50 -8.04 3.81 10.35
N GLY A 51 -8.91 3.07 11.02
CA GLY A 51 -9.98 3.62 11.87
C GLY A 51 -11.14 4.22 11.07
N ALA A 52 -11.14 4.06 9.74
CA ALA A 52 -12.17 4.58 8.84
C ALA A 52 -12.64 3.46 7.88
N PRO A 53 -13.80 2.82 8.13
CA PRO A 53 -14.24 1.63 7.39
C PRO A 53 -14.31 1.82 5.87
N ASN A 54 -14.69 3.01 5.42
CA ASN A 54 -14.74 3.33 3.98
C ASN A 54 -13.36 3.36 3.33
N VAL A 55 -12.34 3.82 4.07
CA VAL A 55 -10.95 3.84 3.58
C VAL A 55 -10.39 2.42 3.59
N ASP A 56 -10.68 1.63 4.63
CA ASP A 56 -10.28 0.23 4.72
C ASP A 56 -10.82 -0.60 3.55
N LEU A 57 -12.07 -0.37 3.14
CA LEU A 57 -12.67 -0.99 1.97
C LEU A 57 -11.94 -0.62 0.68
N ILE A 58 -11.62 0.66 0.49
CA ILE A 58 -10.91 1.14 -0.70
C ILE A 58 -9.49 0.56 -0.74
N ALA A 59 -8.82 0.49 0.42
CA ALA A 59 -7.49 -0.08 0.58
C ALA A 59 -7.45 -1.59 0.31
N ALA A 60 -8.58 -2.29 0.36
CA ALA A 60 -8.64 -3.73 0.16
C ALA A 60 -8.05 -4.20 -1.19
N ARG A 61 -8.08 -3.36 -2.23
CA ARG A 61 -7.38 -3.69 -3.50
C ARG A 61 -5.87 -3.81 -3.34
N ALA A 62 -5.25 -2.93 -2.55
CA ALA A 62 -3.81 -2.95 -2.26
C ALA A 62 -3.44 -4.07 -1.27
N SER A 63 -4.42 -4.56 -0.52
CA SER A 63 -4.28 -5.56 0.55
C SER A 63 -4.83 -6.95 0.18
N ASN A 64 -4.87 -7.29 -1.12
CA ASN A 64 -5.35 -8.57 -1.64
C ASN A 64 -6.75 -8.97 -1.12
N GLY A 65 -7.64 -8.00 -0.95
CA GLY A 65 -9.03 -8.20 -0.50
C GLY A 65 -9.24 -8.03 1.01
N ARG A 66 -8.20 -7.81 1.80
CA ARG A 66 -8.31 -7.56 3.24
C ARG A 66 -8.55 -6.08 3.54
N TRP A 67 -9.42 -5.79 4.51
CA TRP A 67 -9.79 -4.42 4.86
C TRP A 67 -8.70 -3.77 5.71
N GLY A 68 -8.13 -2.66 5.23
CA GLY A 68 -7.05 -1.94 5.90
C GLY A 68 -5.76 -1.86 5.08
N LEU A 69 -4.75 -1.22 5.67
CA LEU A 69 -3.43 -0.98 5.08
C LEU A 69 -2.53 -2.21 5.21
N PRO A 70 -1.77 -2.59 4.16
CA PRO A 70 -0.94 -3.78 4.19
C PRO A 70 0.33 -3.59 5.05
N CYS A 71 0.59 -4.53 5.96
CA CYS A 71 1.83 -4.54 6.74
C CYS A 71 3.06 -4.80 5.86
N GLY A 72 4.22 -4.27 6.27
CA GLY A 72 5.49 -4.45 5.56
C GLY A 72 5.59 -3.67 4.24
N ARG A 73 4.72 -2.66 4.05
CA ARG A 73 4.69 -1.78 2.87
C ARG A 73 4.76 -0.33 3.30
N ILE A 74 5.22 0.52 2.38
CA ILE A 74 5.18 1.98 2.55
C ILE A 74 3.84 2.47 2.01
N VAL A 75 3.11 3.24 2.81
CA VAL A 75 1.87 3.90 2.44
C VAL A 75 2.10 5.41 2.46
N TYR A 76 1.60 6.10 1.44
CA TYR A 76 1.76 7.55 1.31
C TYR A 76 0.39 8.23 1.27
N ALA A 77 0.08 9.00 2.31
CA ALA A 77 -1.11 9.84 2.38
C ALA A 77 -0.77 11.27 1.94
N TYR A 78 -1.46 11.80 0.92
CA TYR A 78 -1.17 13.11 0.35
C TYR A 78 -2.46 13.94 0.20
N GLY A 79 -2.30 15.27 0.18
CA GLY A 79 -3.43 16.20 0.09
C GLY A 79 -3.03 17.62 0.50
N LYS A 80 -3.97 18.57 0.33
CA LYS A 80 -3.78 19.98 0.70
C LYS A 80 -3.41 20.13 2.18
N GLU A 81 -2.81 21.25 2.53
CA GLU A 81 -2.63 21.63 3.93
C GLU A 81 -3.97 21.61 4.66
N LYS A 82 -3.97 21.17 5.93
CA LYS A 82 -5.17 21.10 6.80
C LYS A 82 -6.30 20.18 6.30
N CYS A 83 -6.05 19.27 5.37
CA CYS A 83 -7.04 18.26 4.95
C CYS A 83 -7.15 17.03 5.88
N GLY A 84 -6.54 17.08 7.08
CA GLY A 84 -6.59 16.00 8.07
C GLY A 84 -5.56 14.88 7.91
N LYS A 85 -4.44 15.11 7.19
CA LYS A 85 -3.40 14.08 7.01
C LYS A 85 -2.81 13.59 8.33
N THR A 86 -2.41 14.52 9.21
CA THR A 86 -1.83 14.19 10.53
C THR A 86 -2.84 13.46 11.40
N SER A 87 -4.09 13.94 11.46
CA SER A 87 -5.18 13.28 12.19
C SER A 87 -5.48 11.87 11.67
N PHE A 88 -5.41 11.68 10.35
CA PHE A 88 -5.57 10.37 9.72
C PHE A 88 -4.40 9.42 10.05
N LEU A 89 -3.17 9.91 10.12
CA LEU A 89 -2.03 9.10 10.56
C LEU A 89 -2.15 8.74 12.05
N MET A 90 -2.60 9.67 12.90
CA MET A 90 -2.89 9.41 14.30
C MET A 90 -3.98 8.34 14.49
N SER A 91 -5.03 8.32 13.68
CA SER A 91 -6.06 7.27 13.76
C SER A 91 -5.49 5.88 13.43
N ILE A 92 -4.52 5.79 12.52
CA ILE A 92 -3.79 4.55 12.25
C ILE A 92 -2.93 4.14 13.46
N VAL A 93 -2.23 5.09 14.09
CA VAL A 93 -1.46 4.82 15.33
C VAL A 93 -2.36 4.25 16.42
N LYS A 94 -3.54 4.83 16.62
CA LYS A 94 -4.53 4.34 17.58
C LYS A 94 -4.91 2.88 17.32
N GLU A 95 -5.15 2.52 16.06
CA GLU A 95 -5.47 1.14 15.69
C GLU A 95 -4.31 0.17 15.94
N ILE A 96 -3.06 0.62 15.72
CA ILE A 96 -1.86 -0.17 16.05
C ILE A 96 -1.79 -0.41 17.56
N GLN A 97 -1.97 0.63 18.37
CA GLN A 97 -1.93 0.54 19.83
C GLN A 97 -3.08 -0.29 20.39
N ARG A 98 -4.28 -0.20 19.80
CA ARG A 98 -5.43 -1.06 20.14
C ARG A 98 -5.11 -2.55 19.96
N LEU A 99 -4.27 -2.88 18.98
CA LEU A 99 -3.76 -4.23 18.73
C LEU A 99 -2.53 -4.57 19.59
N LYS A 100 -2.21 -3.75 20.60
CA LYS A 100 -1.02 -3.85 21.47
C LYS A 100 0.30 -3.75 20.69
N GLY A 101 0.27 -3.13 19.52
CA GLY A 101 1.46 -2.81 18.73
C GLY A 101 2.12 -1.52 19.22
N ILE A 102 3.35 -1.31 18.75
CA ILE A 102 4.12 -0.09 19.00
C ILE A 102 4.23 0.67 17.68
N ALA A 103 4.04 1.99 17.74
CA ALA A 103 4.14 2.88 16.61
C ALA A 103 5.10 4.03 16.92
N PHE A 104 5.80 4.51 15.89
CA PHE A 104 6.63 5.71 15.96
C PHE A 104 5.99 6.79 15.11
N PHE A 105 5.75 7.96 15.71
CA PHE A 105 5.25 9.12 15.00
C PHE A 105 6.40 10.14 14.86
N ILE A 106 6.88 10.32 13.64
CA ILE A 106 8.00 11.22 13.34
C ILE A 106 7.40 12.45 12.66
N GLU A 107 7.38 13.58 13.38
CA GLU A 107 6.87 14.85 12.88
C GLU A 107 8.04 15.79 12.54
N SER A 108 8.05 16.33 11.33
CA SER A 108 9.09 17.27 10.88
C SER A 108 8.69 18.74 10.98
N GLU A 109 7.39 19.05 11.03
CA GLU A 109 6.89 20.42 10.96
C GLU A 109 6.69 21.08 12.33
N HIS A 110 7.06 20.39 13.43
CA HIS A 110 6.84 20.84 14.82
C HIS A 110 5.39 21.28 15.12
N ALA A 111 4.42 20.76 14.38
CA ALA A 111 3.02 21.15 14.43
C ALA A 111 2.10 20.09 15.09
N LEU A 112 2.69 19.14 15.80
CA LEU A 112 1.92 18.08 16.46
C LEU A 112 1.14 18.63 17.65
N ASP A 113 -0.17 18.48 17.61
CA ASP A 113 -1.05 18.77 18.74
C ASP A 113 -1.12 17.55 19.67
N THR A 114 -0.44 17.65 20.81
CA THR A 114 -0.35 16.56 21.80
C THR A 114 -1.64 16.41 22.59
N GLU A 115 -2.36 17.49 22.85
CA GLU A 115 -3.65 17.46 23.55
C GLU A 115 -4.69 16.74 22.69
N TYR A 116 -4.73 17.06 21.39
CA TYR A 116 -5.58 16.33 20.44
C TYR A 116 -5.22 14.84 20.35
N ALA A 117 -3.92 14.49 20.42
CA ALA A 117 -3.48 13.10 20.40
C ALA A 117 -3.97 12.31 21.64
N GLU A 118 -3.87 12.92 22.82
CA GLU A 118 -4.38 12.35 24.08
C GLU A 118 -5.92 12.21 24.05
N ASP A 119 -6.64 13.22 23.59
CA ASP A 119 -8.10 13.18 23.41
C ASP A 119 -8.54 12.08 22.42
N LEU A 120 -7.72 11.85 21.39
CA LEU A 120 -7.93 10.75 20.45
C LEU A 120 -7.67 9.38 21.10
N GLY A 121 -7.07 9.34 22.29
CA GLY A 121 -6.79 8.14 23.07
C GLY A 121 -5.49 7.46 22.66
N LEU A 122 -4.51 8.23 22.18
CA LEU A 122 -3.16 7.71 21.92
C LEU A 122 -2.37 7.57 23.21
N ASP A 123 -1.63 6.46 23.30
CA ASP A 123 -0.62 6.24 24.34
C ASP A 123 0.70 6.87 23.89
N MET A 124 1.16 7.92 24.58
CA MET A 124 2.27 8.79 24.15
C MET A 124 3.62 8.38 24.75
#